data_AF-A0A4P6YRX1-F1
#
_entry.id   AF-A0A4P6YRX1-F1
#
_cell.length_a   1.000
_cell.length_b   1.000
_cell.length_c   1.000
_cell.angle_alpha   90.00
_cell.angle_beta   90.00
_cell.angle_gamma   90.00
#
_symmetry.space_group_name_H-M   'P 1'
#
loop_
_entity.id
_entity.type
_entity.pdbx_description
1 polymer ?
#
loop_
_entity_poly.entity_id
_entity_poly.type
_entity_poly.pdbx_seq_one_letter_code
_entity_poly.pdbx_strand_id
1 'polypeptide(L)'
;MALDEFGLTLKQRIFADEYIINHGNASEAYRKAGYSAKVTAAGASEILRNPKVQAYIAMRTAEAKSKRTMDVTEALERLASIARGEKQRGVSNSVEKVENGNGKSSTKKRAKTYEYTPDSHDQLSAIDTILKVNGAFNESLNVKLELPTFVDDVPEDD
;
A
#
# COMPACT_ATOMS: atom_id res chain seq x y z
N MET A 1 24.02 -0.09 30.80
CA MET A 1 22.91 -0.77 30.10
C MET A 1 23.31 -0.84 28.63
N ALA A 2 23.38 -2.01 28.01
CA ALA A 2 23.74 -2.10 26.60
C ALA A 2 22.64 -1.45 25.74
N LEU A 3 23.04 -0.54 24.86
CA LEU A 3 22.18 0.08 23.86
C LEU A 3 22.38 -0.66 22.53
N ASP A 4 21.33 -0.75 21.73
CA ASP A 4 21.44 -1.31 20.39
C ASP A 4 21.99 -0.29 19.37
N GLU A 5 22.07 -0.70 18.10
CA GLU A 5 22.54 0.10 16.97
C GLU A 5 21.74 1.41 16.74
N PHE A 6 20.51 1.50 17.28
CA PHE A 6 19.65 2.68 17.24
C PHE A 6 19.71 3.50 18.53
N GLY A 7 20.58 3.12 19.48
CA GLY A 7 20.68 3.74 20.78
C GLY A 7 19.47 3.49 21.68
N LEU A 8 18.75 2.39 21.45
CA LEU A 8 17.58 1.96 22.22
C LEU A 8 18.01 0.93 23.27
N THR A 9 17.35 0.98 24.42
CA THR A 9 17.42 -0.12 25.40
C THR A 9 16.61 -1.31 24.89
N LEU A 10 16.94 -2.52 25.37
CA LEU A 10 16.21 -3.74 25.02
C LEU A 10 14.68 -3.60 25.25
N LYS A 11 14.27 -2.97 26.35
CA LYS A 11 12.84 -2.74 26.64
C LYS A 11 12.18 -1.75 25.67
N GLN A 12 12.89 -0.70 25.24
CA GLN A 12 12.37 0.24 24.25
C GLN A 12 12.25 -0.41 22.86
N ARG A 13 13.18 -1.29 22.51
CA ARG A 13 13.10 -2.09 21.27
C ARG A 13 11.89 -3.02 21.27
N ILE A 14 11.71 -3.80 22.34
CA ILE A 14 10.54 -4.69 22.49
C ILE A 14 9.23 -3.89 22.47
N PHE A 15 9.21 -2.72 23.13
CA PHE A 15 8.05 -1.81 23.07
C PHE A 15 7.73 -1.40 21.64
N ALA A 16 8.72 -0.96 20.88
CA ALA A 16 8.52 -0.53 19.50
C ALA A 16 8.07 -1.67 18.58
N ASP A 17 8.65 -2.86 18.73
CA ASP A 17 8.23 -4.05 17.97
C ASP A 17 6.77 -4.43 18.28
N GLU A 18 6.39 -4.49 19.56
CA GLU A 18 5.01 -4.78 19.96
C GLU A 18 4.02 -3.70 19.51
N TYR A 19 4.42 -2.43 19.52
CA TYR A 19 3.61 -1.32 19.03
C TYR A 19 3.29 -1.44 17.54
N ILE A 20 4.22 -1.95 16.74
CA ILE A 20 4.00 -2.23 15.32
C ILE A 20 3.08 -3.44 15.15
N ILE A 21 3.34 -4.53 15.89
CA ILE A 21 2.58 -5.79 15.80
C ILE A 21 1.11 -5.59 16.18
N ASN A 22 0.82 -4.77 17.19
CA ASN A 22 -0.52 -4.56 17.72
C ASN A 22 -1.26 -3.37 17.08
N HIS A 23 -0.80 -2.90 15.92
CA HIS A 23 -1.41 -1.80 15.15
C HIS A 23 -1.51 -0.46 15.91
N GLY A 24 -0.52 -0.15 16.74
CA GLY A 24 -0.39 1.16 17.39
C GLY A 24 -1.00 1.25 18.79
N ASN A 25 -1.23 0.12 19.47
CA ASN A 25 -1.70 0.13 20.85
C ASN A 25 -0.53 0.29 21.84
N ALA A 26 -0.30 1.53 22.27
CA ALA A 26 0.81 1.90 23.15
C ALA A 26 0.74 1.22 24.53
N SER A 27 -0.44 1.12 25.13
CA SER A 27 -0.63 0.54 26.47
C SER A 27 -0.32 -0.96 26.49
N GLU A 28 -0.77 -1.69 25.47
CA GLU A 28 -0.48 -3.12 25.32
C GLU A 28 1.01 -3.37 25.04
N ALA A 29 1.62 -2.55 24.18
CA ALA A 29 3.04 -2.64 23.90
C ALA A 29 3.90 -2.39 25.15
N TYR A 30 3.52 -1.42 25.98
CA TYR A 30 4.19 -1.09 27.24
C TYR A 30 4.15 -2.25 28.24
N ARG A 31 3.00 -2.90 28.37
CA ARG A 31 2.81 -4.07 29.24
C ARG A 31 3.67 -5.24 28.79
N LYS A 32 3.65 -5.55 27.49
CA LYS A 32 4.43 -6.66 26.92
C LYS A 32 5.94 -6.41 26.92
N ALA A 33 6.37 -5.16 26.81
CA ALA A 33 7.77 -4.77 26.94
C ALA A 33 8.35 -4.88 28.37
N GLY A 34 7.53 -5.32 29.34
CA GLY A 34 7.98 -5.58 30.71
C GLY A 34 8.15 -4.32 31.56
N TYR A 35 7.36 -3.29 31.28
CA TYR A 35 7.22 -2.11 32.15
C TYR A 35 6.07 -2.27 33.15
N SER A 36 6.10 -1.46 34.22
CA SER A 36 5.11 -1.52 35.29
C SER A 36 3.70 -1.20 34.80
N ALA A 37 2.75 -2.13 35.01
CA ALA A 37 1.37 -2.00 34.56
C ALA A 37 0.57 -0.89 35.28
N LYS A 38 1.10 -0.30 36.36
CA LYS A 38 0.41 0.77 37.11
C LYS A 38 0.37 2.12 36.38
N VAL A 39 1.28 2.33 35.43
CA VAL A 39 1.51 3.65 34.78
C VAL A 39 1.56 3.52 33.25
N THR A 40 0.78 2.58 32.70
CA THR A 40 0.84 2.16 31.29
C THR A 40 0.65 3.30 30.30
N ALA A 41 -0.36 4.15 30.46
CA ALA A 41 -0.68 5.20 29.49
C ALA A 41 0.37 6.33 29.47
N ALA A 42 0.74 6.85 30.65
CA ALA A 42 1.70 7.94 30.75
C ALA A 42 3.11 7.47 30.36
N GLY A 43 3.54 6.30 30.82
CA GLY A 43 4.83 5.72 30.46
C GLY A 43 4.95 5.36 28.97
N ALA A 44 3.90 4.82 28.37
CA ALA A 44 3.90 4.54 26.93
C ALA A 44 3.99 5.82 26.10
N SER A 45 3.30 6.89 26.51
CA SER A 45 3.36 8.20 25.86
C SER A 45 4.76 8.80 25.95
N GLU A 46 5.44 8.64 27.09
CA GLU A 46 6.82 9.09 27.27
C GLU A 46 7.80 8.34 26.35
N ILE A 47 7.68 7.01 26.24
CA ILE A 47 8.50 6.22 25.33
C ILE A 47 8.26 6.62 23.86
N LEU A 48 7.00 6.89 23.48
CA LEU A 48 6.66 7.35 22.13
C LEU A 48 7.16 8.76 21.81
N ARG A 49 7.46 9.60 22.81
CA ARG A 49 8.07 10.92 22.60
C ARG A 49 9.58 10.85 22.35
N ASN A 50 10.22 9.71 22.63
CA ASN A 50 11.64 9.55 22.38
C ASN A 50 11.91 9.52 20.86
N PRO A 51 12.70 10.46 20.31
CA PRO A 51 12.95 10.53 18.87
C PRO A 51 13.62 9.27 18.31
N LYS A 52 14.43 8.57 19.12
CA LYS A 52 15.06 7.30 18.71
C LYS A 52 14.03 6.19 18.51
N VAL A 53 13.04 6.12 19.39
CA VAL A 53 11.94 5.14 19.31
C VAL A 53 11.08 5.45 18.08
N GLN A 54 10.74 6.73 17.87
CA GLN A 54 9.95 7.15 16.70
C GLN A 54 10.67 6.83 15.38
N ALA A 55 11.97 7.14 15.29
CA ALA A 55 12.77 6.84 14.12
C ALA A 55 12.79 5.33 13.82
N TYR A 56 12.98 4.50 14.86
CA TYR A 56 12.96 3.05 14.72
C TYR A 56 11.60 2.51 14.25
N ILE A 57 10.50 3.00 14.84
CA ILE A 57 9.13 2.61 14.44
C ILE A 57 8.89 2.99 12.98
N ALA A 58 9.26 4.22 12.59
CA ALA A 58 9.07 4.72 11.23
C ALA A 58 9.86 3.87 10.21
N MET A 59 11.13 3.59 10.48
CA MET A 59 11.98 2.75 9.65
C MET A 59 11.40 1.34 9.49
N ARG A 60 11.09 0.66 10.60
CA ARG A 60 10.54 -0.71 10.56
C ARG A 60 9.17 -0.79 9.90
N THR A 61 8.34 0.25 10.07
CA THR A 61 7.04 0.34 9.39
C THR A 61 7.22 0.57 7.90
N ALA A 62 8.17 1.43 7.49
CA ALA A 62 8.48 1.68 6.09
C ALA A 62 9.05 0.42 5.41
N GLU A 63 9.94 -0.32 6.06
CA GLU A 63 10.44 -1.61 5.58
C GLU A 63 9.31 -2.64 5.44
N ALA A 64 8.44 -2.76 6.45
CA ALA A 64 7.30 -3.68 6.40
C ALA A 64 6.30 -3.29 5.30
N LYS A 65 6.10 -1.99 5.07
CA LYS A 65 5.29 -1.48 3.96
C LYS A 65 5.95 -1.81 2.63
N SER A 66 7.21 -1.45 2.43
CA SER A 66 7.98 -1.74 1.21
C SER A 66 8.00 -3.23 0.85
N LYS A 67 8.08 -4.14 1.84
CA LYS A 67 8.02 -5.59 1.58
C LYS A 67 6.62 -6.09 1.18
N ARG A 68 5.55 -5.38 1.55
CA ARG A 68 4.15 -5.80 1.32
C ARG A 68 3.49 -5.05 0.16
N THR A 69 3.97 -3.86 -0.16
CA THR A 69 3.44 -2.99 -1.21
C THR A 69 4.48 -2.85 -2.30
N MET A 70 4.08 -3.11 -3.54
CA MET A 70 4.89 -2.80 -4.72
C MET A 70 5.22 -1.30 -4.75
N ASP A 71 6.49 -0.96 -4.92
CA ASP A 71 6.91 0.43 -5.10
C ASP A 71 6.45 0.96 -6.47
N VAL A 72 6.31 2.28 -6.61
CA VAL A 72 5.92 2.89 -7.90
C VAL A 72 6.93 2.54 -8.99
N THR A 73 8.23 2.49 -8.66
CA THR A 73 9.30 2.13 -9.59
C THR A 73 9.13 0.67 -10.04
N GLU A 74 8.92 -0.25 -9.10
CA GLU A 74 8.69 -1.67 -9.38
C GLU A 74 7.43 -1.89 -10.23
N ALA A 75 6.37 -1.13 -9.95
CA ALA A 75 5.14 -1.16 -10.75
C ALA A 75 5.40 -0.71 -12.19
N LEU A 76 6.15 0.39 -12.38
CA LEU A 76 6.52 0.89 -13.70
C LEU A 76 7.44 -0.06 -14.46
N GLU A 77 8.41 -0.70 -13.78
CA GLU A 77 9.27 -1.72 -14.39
C GLU A 77 8.44 -2.91 -14.88
N ARG A 78 7.49 -3.38 -14.07
CA ARG A 78 6.58 -4.45 -14.46
C ARG A 78 5.70 -4.06 -15.63
N LEU A 79 5.13 -2.85 -15.62
CA LEU A 79 4.36 -2.32 -16.75
C LEU A 79 5.21 -2.18 -18.01
N ALA A 80 6.47 -1.78 -17.89
CA ALA A 80 7.38 -1.68 -19.03
C ALA A 80 7.70 -3.05 -19.63
N SER A 81 7.89 -4.09 -18.80
CA SER A 81 8.04 -5.48 -19.25
C SER A 81 6.82 -5.95 -20.04
N ILE A 82 5.62 -5.66 -19.53
CA ILE A 82 4.36 -5.95 -20.23
C ILE A 82 4.29 -5.19 -21.54
N ALA A 83 4.54 -3.87 -21.54
CA ALA A 83 4.50 -3.01 -22.71
C ALA A 83 5.46 -3.45 -23.84
N ARG A 84 6.61 -4.04 -23.50
CA ARG A 84 7.57 -4.60 -24.47
C ARG A 84 7.18 -5.98 -25.01
N GLY A 85 6.12 -6.59 -24.49
CA GLY A 85 5.73 -7.96 -24.86
C GLY A 85 6.70 -9.02 -24.33
N GLU A 86 7.36 -8.77 -23.18
CA GLU A 86 8.20 -9.77 -22.54
C GLU A 86 7.32 -10.90 -21.97
N LYS A 87 7.84 -12.13 -21.94
CA LYS A 87 7.10 -13.31 -21.45
C LYS A 87 6.69 -13.14 -20.00
N GLN A 88 5.41 -13.35 -19.72
CA GLN A 88 4.80 -13.31 -18.40
C GLN A 88 4.37 -14.70 -17.94
N ARG A 89 4.21 -14.87 -16.63
CA ARG A 89 3.72 -16.11 -16.01
C ARG A 89 2.27 -15.94 -15.56
N GLY A 90 1.40 -16.80 -16.06
CA GLY A 90 -0.02 -16.86 -15.69
C GLY A 90 -0.31 -18.08 -14.82
N VAL A 91 -1.39 -18.01 -14.02
CA VAL A 91 -1.91 -19.14 -13.26
C VAL A 91 -3.36 -19.36 -13.68
N SER A 92 -3.66 -20.55 -14.21
CA SER A 92 -5.02 -20.97 -14.54
C SER A 92 -5.52 -21.91 -13.46
N ASN A 93 -6.63 -21.56 -12.82
CA ASN A 93 -7.30 -22.40 -11.83
C ASN A 93 -8.45 -23.14 -12.52
N SER A 94 -8.37 -24.47 -12.57
CA SER A 94 -9.48 -25.32 -13.02
C SER A 94 -10.11 -26.05 -11.84
N VAL A 95 -11.42 -26.28 -11.93
CA VAL A 95 -12.17 -27.09 -10.98
C VAL A 95 -12.59 -28.36 -11.68
N GLU A 96 -12.03 -29.50 -11.26
CA GLU A 96 -12.41 -30.81 -11.75
C GLU A 96 -13.42 -31.44 -10.77
N LYS A 97 -14.59 -31.83 -11.27
CA LYS A 97 -15.52 -32.67 -10.52
C LYS A 97 -15.02 -34.11 -10.60
N VAL A 98 -14.67 -34.67 -9.44
CA VAL A 98 -14.30 -36.08 -9.30
C VAL A 98 -15.50 -36.79 -8.71
N GLU A 99 -16.12 -37.67 -9.50
CA GLU A 99 -17.15 -38.57 -9.01
C GLU A 99 -16.49 -39.68 -8.20
N ASN A 100 -16.86 -39.78 -6.93
CA ASN A 100 -16.50 -40.93 -6.13
C ASN A 100 -17.57 -42.00 -6.39
N GLY A 101 -17.17 -43.27 -6.54
CA GLY A 101 -18.02 -44.40 -6.93
C GLY A 101 -19.27 -44.70 -6.07
N ASN A 102 -19.58 -43.84 -5.08
CA ASN A 102 -20.79 -43.86 -4.26
C ASN A 102 -21.80 -42.76 -4.65
N GLY A 103 -21.72 -42.18 -5.86
CA GLY A 103 -22.64 -41.11 -6.32
C GLY A 103 -22.42 -39.76 -5.64
N LYS A 104 -21.31 -39.57 -4.90
CA LYS A 104 -20.91 -38.31 -4.28
C LYS A 104 -19.82 -37.66 -5.12
N SER A 105 -20.04 -36.43 -5.59
CA SER A 105 -19.01 -35.66 -6.30
C SER A 105 -18.17 -34.84 -5.32
N SER A 106 -16.86 -34.80 -5.58
CA SER A 106 -15.91 -33.93 -4.87
C SER A 106 -15.27 -32.98 -5.88
N THR A 107 -15.13 -31.71 -5.54
CA THR A 107 -14.44 -30.72 -6.38
C THR A 107 -12.96 -30.66 -6.01
N LYS A 108 -12.08 -30.95 -6.97
CA LYS A 108 -10.63 -30.71 -6.85
C LYS A 108 -10.28 -29.43 -7.59
N LYS A 109 -9.60 -28.50 -6.91
CA LYS A 109 -9.00 -27.33 -7.55
C LYS A 109 -7.59 -27.69 -8.01
N ARG A 110 -7.26 -27.40 -9.27
CA ARG A 110 -5.90 -27.52 -9.80
C ARG A 110 -5.45 -26.17 -10.33
N ALA A 111 -4.25 -25.75 -9.92
CA ALA A 111 -3.58 -24.59 -10.46
C ALA A 111 -2.53 -25.06 -11.47
N LYS A 112 -2.62 -24.60 -12.73
CA LYS A 112 -1.57 -24.78 -13.74
C LYS A 112 -0.89 -23.44 -13.99
N THR A 113 0.43 -23.43 -13.88
CA THR A 113 1.24 -22.25 -14.25
C THR A 113 1.66 -22.38 -15.70
N TYR A 114 1.56 -21.30 -16.48
CA TYR A 114 1.96 -21.26 -17.89
C TYR A 114 2.69 -19.95 -18.20
N GLU A 115 3.53 -19.96 -19.23
CA GLU A 115 4.12 -18.76 -19.79
C GLU A 115 3.28 -18.28 -20.98
N TYR A 116 3.10 -16.96 -21.08
CA TYR A 116 2.43 -16.33 -22.20
C TYR A 116 3.09 -15.00 -22.53
N THR A 117 2.90 -14.54 -23.76
CA THR A 117 3.27 -13.18 -24.16
C THR A 117 2.01 -12.30 -24.03
N PRO A 118 2.09 -11.12 -23.38
CA PRO A 118 0.98 -10.17 -23.32
C PRO A 118 0.46 -9.84 -24.71
N ASP A 119 -0.86 -9.76 -24.88
CA ASP A 119 -1.45 -9.39 -26.16
C ASP A 119 -1.32 -7.87 -26.42
N SER A 120 -1.70 -7.42 -27.62
CA SER A 120 -1.61 -6.00 -27.98
C SER A 120 -2.45 -5.10 -27.06
N HIS A 121 -3.55 -5.60 -26.50
CA HIS A 121 -4.41 -4.82 -25.61
C HIS A 121 -3.74 -4.61 -24.25
N ASP A 122 -3.15 -5.68 -23.68
CA ASP A 122 -2.37 -5.62 -22.45
C ASP A 122 -1.17 -4.67 -22.59
N GLN A 123 -0.46 -4.76 -23.72
CA GLN A 123 0.68 -3.89 -24.04
C GLN A 123 0.26 -2.41 -24.11
N LEU A 124 -0.80 -2.10 -24.85
CA LEU A 124 -1.31 -0.72 -24.99
C LEU A 124 -1.81 -0.16 -23.65
N SER A 125 -2.47 -0.97 -22.83
CA SER A 125 -2.95 -0.57 -21.50
C SER A 125 -1.77 -0.25 -20.57
N ALA A 126 -0.68 -1.01 -20.66
CA ALA A 126 0.52 -0.73 -19.90
C ALA A 126 1.20 0.58 -20.34
N ILE A 127 1.30 0.83 -21.66
CA ILE A 127 1.84 2.08 -22.21
C ILE A 127 1.01 3.28 -21.77
N ASP A 128 -0.31 3.21 -21.91
CA ASP A 128 -1.24 4.28 -21.50
C ASP A 128 -1.08 4.61 -20.01
N THR A 129 -0.99 3.59 -19.15
CA THR A 129 -0.77 3.77 -17.72
C THR A 129 0.57 4.46 -17.44
N ILE A 130 1.65 4.05 -18.11
CA ILE A 130 2.98 4.68 -17.98
C ILE A 130 2.91 6.16 -18.40
N LEU A 131 2.24 6.47 -19.51
CA LEU A 131 2.10 7.85 -20.00
C LEU A 131 1.31 8.74 -19.04
N LYS A 132 0.21 8.22 -18.48
CA LYS A 132 -0.60 8.91 -17.47
C LYS A 132 0.20 9.23 -16.21
N VAL A 133 0.95 8.25 -15.69
CA VAL A 133 1.80 8.45 -14.50
C VAL A 133 2.88 9.51 -14.76
N ASN A 134 3.42 9.57 -15.97
CA ASN A 134 4.41 10.59 -16.37
C ASN A 134 3.79 11.94 -16.75
N GLY A 135 2.47 12.12 -16.62
CA GLY A 135 1.79 13.39 -16.89
C GLY A 135 1.67 13.75 -18.37
N ALA A 136 1.81 12.79 -19.29
CA ALA A 136 1.72 13.02 -20.73
C ALA A 136 0.37 13.60 -21.18
N PHE A 137 -0.68 13.45 -20.37
CA PHE A 137 -2.04 13.91 -20.64
C PHE A 137 -2.48 15.11 -19.78
N ASN A 138 -1.55 15.77 -19.09
CA ASN A 138 -1.86 16.97 -18.32
C ASN A 138 -1.97 18.18 -19.26
N GLU A 139 -3.04 18.25 -20.07
CA GLU A 139 -3.44 19.48 -20.74
C GLU A 139 -4.00 20.45 -19.70
N SER A 140 -3.33 21.58 -19.50
CA SER A 140 -3.92 22.74 -18.83
C SER A 140 -5.01 23.33 -19.74
N LEU A 141 -6.27 23.02 -19.48
CA LEU A 141 -7.40 23.73 -20.06
C LEU A 141 -7.42 25.15 -19.51
N ASN A 142 -6.74 26.06 -20.20
CA ASN A 142 -6.71 27.49 -19.92
C ASN A 142 -8.04 28.10 -20.40
N VAL A 143 -9.14 27.76 -19.73
CA VAL A 143 -10.47 28.31 -20.03
C VAL A 143 -10.52 29.72 -19.44
N LYS A 144 -10.31 30.73 -20.29
CA LYS A 144 -10.70 32.10 -19.97
C LYS A 144 -12.22 32.13 -19.85
N LEU A 145 -12.74 32.04 -18.62
CA LEU A 145 -14.13 32.39 -18.33
C LEU A 145 -14.26 33.91 -18.47
N GLU A 146 -14.76 34.38 -19.61
CA GLU A 146 -15.38 35.70 -19.66
C GLU A 146 -16.78 35.55 -19.07
N LEU A 147 -16.92 35.90 -17.79
CA LEU A 147 -18.24 35.98 -17.15
C LEU A 147 -19.01 37.12 -17.82
N PRO A 148 -20.23 36.88 -18.34
CA PRO A 148 -21.05 37.95 -18.88
C PRO A 148 -21.39 38.93 -17.75
N THR A 149 -21.16 40.21 -17.99
CA THR A 149 -21.65 41.28 -17.12
C THR A 149 -23.13 41.49 -17.42
N PHE A 150 -23.98 41.24 -16.43
CA PHE A 150 -25.39 41.59 -16.51
C PHE A 150 -25.50 43.10 -16.24
N VAL A 151 -25.81 43.87 -17.28
CA VAL A 151 -26.24 45.27 -17.12
C VAL A 151 -27.71 45.22 -16.75
N ASP A 152 -28.01 45.46 -15.48
CA ASP A 152 -29.39 45.55 -14.98
C ASP A 152 -29.86 47.00 -15.17
N ASP A 153 -30.13 47.37 -16.43
CA ASP A 153 -30.87 48.61 -16.73
C ASP A 153 -32.36 48.31 -16.59
N VAL A 154 -32.85 48.33 -15.34
CA VAL A 154 -34.27 48.49 -15.07
C VAL A 154 -34.55 49.99 -15.14
N PRO A 155 -35.35 50.48 -16.13
CA PRO A 155 -35.75 51.88 -16.10
C PRO A 155 -36.60 52.13 -14.84
N GLU A 156 -36.25 53.15 -14.06
CA GLU A 156 -37.16 53.70 -13.05
C GLU A 156 -38.37 54.28 -13.81
N ASP A 157 -39.54 53.64 -13.66
CA ASP A 157 -40.81 54.18 -14.13
C ASP A 157 -41.15 55.43 -13.30
N ASP A 158 -41.32 56.57 -13.97
CA ASP A 158 -41.95 57.80 -13.43
C ASP A 158 -43.44 57.61 -13.10
#